data_AF-A0A932UIL0-F1
#
_entry.id   AF-A0A932UIL0-F1
#
_cell.length_a   1.000
_cell.length_b   1.000
_cell.length_c   1.000
_cell.angle_alpha   90.00
_cell.angle_beta   90.00
_cell.angle_gamma   90.00
#
_symmetry.space_group_name_H-M   'P 1'
#
loop_
_entity.id
_entity.type
_entity.pdbx_description
1 polymer ?
#
loop_
_entity_poly.entity_id
_entity_poly.type
_entity_poly.pdbx_seq_one_letter_code
_entity_poly.pdbx_strand_id
1 'polypeptide(L)'
;MELGTEISLVFARGSDGAEPMDRHLFDKWLVAAERHAGLPKLKGGLWHPYRRKWATERKHLPLKDVAAAGGWQDVETLLECYQQPDHETLKSVMDGAKTLHDPAVIPQKRQQKRQLPVG
;
A
#
# COMPACT_ATOMS: atom_id res chain seq x y z
N MET A 1 37.99 14.13 20.74
CA MET A 1 36.95 15.06 20.23
C MET A 1 35.70 14.23 20.07
N GLU A 2 34.90 14.12 21.12
CA GLU A 2 33.60 13.42 21.04
C GLU A 2 32.66 14.31 20.24
N LEU A 3 32.24 13.84 19.08
CA LEU A 3 31.08 14.40 18.39
C LEU A 3 29.87 13.92 19.17
N GLY A 4 29.42 14.71 20.14
CA GLY A 4 28.13 14.53 20.77
C GLY A 4 27.07 14.63 19.68
N THR A 5 26.44 13.51 19.34
CA THR A 5 25.27 13.50 18.47
C THR A 5 24.15 14.18 19.24
N GLU A 6 23.99 15.49 19.05
CA GLU A 6 22.82 16.24 19.51
C GLU A 6 21.58 15.57 18.88
N ILE A 7 20.80 14.86 19.69
CA ILE A 7 19.55 14.24 19.25
C ILE A 7 18.52 15.35 19.12
N SER A 8 18.49 16.00 17.95
CA SER A 8 17.49 17.01 17.61
C SER A 8 16.27 16.39 16.94
N LEU A 9 15.07 16.76 17.38
CA LEU A 9 13.83 16.33 16.73
C LEU A 9 13.64 17.03 15.37
N VAL A 10 13.25 16.28 14.35
CA VAL A 10 12.94 16.81 13.00
C VAL A 10 11.79 17.83 13.06
N PHE A 11 10.81 17.57 13.93
CA PHE A 11 9.64 18.41 14.14
C PHE A 11 9.66 18.96 15.57
N ALA A 12 10.53 19.93 15.80
CA ALA A 12 10.68 20.57 17.11
C ALA A 12 9.83 21.84 17.24
N ARG A 13 9.37 22.13 18.46
CA ARG A 13 8.65 23.37 18.78
C ARG A 13 9.59 24.58 18.88
N GLY A 14 10.81 24.36 19.39
CA GLY A 14 11.85 25.35 19.57
C GLY A 14 13.06 25.10 18.67
N SER A 15 13.90 26.13 18.50
CA SER A 15 15.15 26.04 17.72
C SER A 15 16.22 25.15 18.37
N ASP A 16 16.06 24.85 19.65
CA ASP A 16 16.91 23.96 20.44
C ASP A 16 16.62 22.47 20.19
N GLY A 17 15.56 22.13 19.46
CA GLY A 17 15.29 20.75 19.05
C GLY A 17 14.81 19.81 20.15
N ALA A 18 14.64 20.31 21.38
CA ALA A 18 14.44 19.50 22.58
C ALA A 18 12.98 19.03 22.78
N GLU A 19 12.01 19.85 22.34
CA GLU A 19 10.60 19.55 22.54
C GLU A 19 9.89 19.20 21.22
N PRO A 20 9.08 18.12 21.20
CA PRO A 20 8.31 17.77 20.02
C PRO A 20 7.25 18.84 19.74
N MET A 21 6.99 19.06 18.46
CA MET A 21 5.91 19.92 18.02
C MET A 21 4.54 19.31 18.39
N ASP A 22 3.59 20.18 18.76
CA ASP A 22 2.23 19.76 19.11
C ASP A 22 1.51 19.14 17.91
N ARG A 23 0.96 17.94 18.12
CA ARG A 23 0.13 17.22 17.14
C ARG A 23 -1.04 18.08 16.64
N HIS A 24 -1.67 18.89 17.48
CA HIS A 24 -2.81 19.70 17.06
C HIS A 24 -2.42 20.86 16.14
N LEU A 25 -1.15 21.30 16.19
CA LEU A 25 -0.63 22.27 15.23
C LEU A 25 -0.53 21.66 13.85
N PHE A 26 -0.03 20.43 13.73
CA PHE A 26 -0.02 19.68 12.47
C PHE A 26 -1.44 19.50 11.92
N ASP A 27 -2.40 19.12 12.76
CA ASP A 27 -3.80 18.98 12.36
C ASP A 27 -4.33 20.27 11.70
N LYS A 28 -4.04 21.44 12.31
CA LYS A 28 -4.44 22.76 11.76
C LYS A 28 -3.73 23.08 10.46
N TRP A 29 -2.43 22.81 10.36
CA TRP A 29 -1.65 23.05 9.15
C TRP A 29 -2.13 22.20 7.98
N LEU A 30 -2.48 20.93 8.22
CA LEU A 30 -3.03 20.08 7.18
C LEU A 30 -4.34 20.63 6.63
N VAL A 31 -5.28 21.03 7.50
CA VAL A 31 -6.55 21.64 7.07
C VAL A 31 -6.31 22.92 6.28
N ALA A 32 -5.38 23.76 6.74
CA ALA A 32 -5.02 24.98 6.03
C ALA A 32 -4.43 24.68 4.65
N ALA A 33 -3.56 23.68 4.55
CA ALA A 33 -2.94 23.24 3.30
C ALA A 33 -3.97 22.65 2.33
N GLU A 34 -4.85 21.75 2.78
CA GLU A 34 -5.94 21.19 1.96
C GLU A 34 -6.84 22.29 1.40
N ARG A 35 -7.22 23.26 2.25
CA ARG A 35 -8.03 24.42 1.85
C ARG A 35 -7.30 25.30 0.84
N HIS A 36 -6.02 25.55 1.07
CA HIS A 36 -5.20 26.36 0.15
C HIS A 36 -5.01 25.67 -1.21
N ALA A 37 -4.90 24.34 -1.21
CA ALA A 37 -4.83 23.52 -2.42
C ALA A 37 -6.18 23.35 -3.13
N GLY A 38 -7.28 23.88 -2.57
CA GLY A 38 -8.62 23.72 -3.14
C GLY A 38 -9.12 22.27 -3.14
N LEU A 39 -8.57 21.42 -2.27
CA LEU A 39 -8.91 20.00 -2.23
C LEU A 39 -10.22 19.78 -1.46
N PRO A 40 -11.08 18.85 -1.91
CA PRO A 40 -12.22 18.43 -1.13
C PRO A 40 -11.73 17.70 0.13
N LYS A 41 -12.45 17.88 1.24
CA LYS A 41 -12.16 17.19 2.49
C LYS A 41 -12.24 15.67 2.27
N LEU A 42 -11.16 14.97 2.61
CA LEU A 42 -11.10 13.51 2.49
C LEU A 42 -11.95 12.82 3.57
N LYS A 43 -12.58 11.69 3.20
CA LYS A 43 -13.44 10.91 4.12
C LYS A 43 -12.60 10.15 5.14
N GLY A 44 -13.03 10.19 6.40
CA GLY A 44 -12.49 9.34 7.46
C GLY A 44 -11.27 9.86 8.20
N GLY A 45 -11.13 11.19 8.34
CA GLY A 45 -10.19 11.84 9.25
C GLY A 45 -9.17 12.75 8.57
N LEU A 46 -8.27 13.36 9.35
CA LEU A 46 -7.20 14.23 8.87
C LEU A 46 -6.07 13.42 8.21
N TRP A 47 -5.31 12.67 9.02
CA TRP A 47 -4.12 11.94 8.55
C TRP A 47 -4.42 10.55 8.00
N HIS A 48 -5.52 9.92 8.46
CA HIS A 48 -5.87 8.57 8.05
C HIS A 48 -6.03 8.40 6.52
N PRO A 49 -6.69 9.32 5.77
CA PRO A 49 -6.80 9.19 4.33
C PRO A 49 -5.45 9.08 3.61
N TYR A 50 -4.45 9.84 4.05
CA TYR A 50 -3.09 9.79 3.49
C TYR A 50 -2.42 8.45 3.78
N ARG A 51 -2.59 7.92 5.00
CA ARG A 51 -2.07 6.58 5.35
C ARG A 51 -2.77 5.47 4.56
N ARG A 52 -4.08 5.57 4.31
CA ARG A 52 -4.81 4.63 3.42
C ARG A 52 -4.34 4.71 1.98
N LYS A 53 -4.14 5.92 1.46
CA LYS A 53 -3.61 6.14 0.10
C LYS A 53 -2.23 5.49 -0.05
N TRP A 54 -1.32 5.77 0.89
CA TRP A 54 0.02 5.17 0.91
C TRP A 54 -0.03 3.63 0.87
N ALA A 55 -0.92 3.03 1.66
CA ALA A 55 -1.09 1.58 1.73
C ALA A 55 -1.67 0.99 0.44
N THR A 56 -2.69 1.66 -0.12
CA THR A 56 -3.41 1.23 -1.32
C THR A 56 -2.51 1.26 -2.55
N GLU A 57 -1.72 2.33 -2.73
CA GLU A 57 -0.77 2.44 -3.85
C GLU A 57 0.30 1.34 -3.84
N ARG A 58 0.51 0.68 -2.69
CA ARG A 58 1.52 -0.37 -2.50
C ARG A 58 0.96 -1.77 -2.40
N LYS A 59 -0.34 -1.98 -2.63
CA LYS A 59 -0.95 -3.30 -2.50
C LYS A 59 -0.45 -4.35 -3.51
N HIS A 60 0.29 -3.90 -4.53
CA HIS A 60 0.98 -4.76 -5.49
C HIS A 60 2.33 -5.29 -4.97
N LEU A 61 2.84 -4.77 -3.85
CA LEU A 61 4.09 -5.19 -3.22
C LEU A 61 3.85 -6.30 -2.18
N PRO A 62 4.90 -7.01 -1.72
CA PRO A 62 4.76 -8.06 -0.72
C PRO A 62 4.09 -7.55 0.57
N LEU A 63 2.99 -8.20 0.96
CA LEU A 63 2.13 -7.73 2.05
C LEU A 63 2.87 -7.53 3.37
N LYS A 64 3.77 -8.47 3.73
CA LYS A 64 4.56 -8.40 4.96
C LYS A 64 5.52 -7.20 4.97
N ASP A 65 6.12 -6.90 3.83
CA ASP A 65 7.09 -5.81 3.72
C ASP A 65 6.36 -4.45 3.76
N VAL A 66 5.19 -4.35 3.13
CA VAL A 66 4.33 -3.16 3.22
C VAL A 66 3.87 -2.94 4.66
N ALA A 67 3.47 -4.02 5.36
CA ALA A 67 3.05 -3.95 6.76
C ALA A 67 4.20 -3.44 7.65
N ALA A 68 5.40 -4.01 7.51
CA ALA A 68 6.57 -3.58 8.26
C ALA A 68 6.94 -2.12 7.95
N ALA A 69 6.99 -1.73 6.68
CA ALA A 69 7.39 -0.39 6.26
C ALA A 69 6.42 0.71 6.72
N GLY A 70 5.11 0.43 6.78
CA GLY A 70 4.13 1.39 7.29
C GLY A 70 3.81 1.25 8.78
N GLY A 71 4.55 0.42 9.51
CA GLY A 71 4.47 0.29 10.96
C GLY A 71 3.19 -0.40 11.46
N TRP A 72 2.63 -1.33 10.69
CA TRP A 72 1.55 -2.19 11.19
C TRP A 72 2.13 -3.43 11.85
N GLN A 73 1.58 -3.79 13.01
CA GLN A 73 1.92 -5.02 13.71
C GLN A 73 1.30 -6.24 13.04
N ASP A 74 0.15 -6.06 12.38
CA ASP A 74 -0.60 -7.12 11.73
C ASP A 74 -1.00 -6.72 10.29
N VAL A 75 -0.88 -7.69 9.39
CA VAL A 75 -1.34 -7.62 8.01
C VAL A 75 -2.86 -7.55 7.90
N GLU A 76 -3.61 -8.09 8.87
CA GLU A 76 -5.07 -8.01 8.91
C GLU A 76 -5.52 -6.55 8.98
N THR A 77 -4.96 -5.76 9.91
CA THR A 77 -5.24 -4.32 10.01
C THR A 77 -4.90 -3.58 8.72
N LEU A 78 -3.79 -3.94 8.06
CA LEU A 78 -3.40 -3.34 6.79
C LEU A 78 -4.45 -3.61 5.70
N LEU A 79 -4.92 -4.86 5.58
CA LEU A 79 -5.89 -5.27 4.57
C LEU A 79 -7.29 -4.69 4.83
N GLU A 80 -7.77 -4.77 6.07
CA GLU A 80 -9.16 -4.44 6.38
C GLU A 80 -9.39 -2.93 6.55
N CYS A 81 -8.42 -2.22 7.13
CA CYS A 81 -8.61 -0.82 7.53
C CYS A 81 -7.89 0.19 6.62
N TYR A 82 -6.81 -0.21 5.95
CA TYR A 82 -5.90 0.72 5.27
C TYR A 82 -5.88 0.57 3.76
N GLN A 83 -5.66 -0.64 3.24
CA GLN A 83 -5.79 -0.88 1.82
C GLN A 83 -7.24 -0.72 1.39
N GLN A 84 -7.46 0.01 0.31
CA GLN A 84 -8.77 0.23 -0.27
C GLN A 84 -8.83 -0.42 -1.66
N PRO A 85 -10.02 -0.84 -2.11
CA PRO A 85 -10.25 -1.05 -3.53
C PRO A 85 -9.90 0.23 -4.30
N ASP A 86 -9.18 0.10 -5.42
CA ASP A 86 -8.98 1.19 -6.36
C ASP A 86 -9.65 0.81 -7.68
N HIS A 87 -10.11 1.82 -8.42
CA HIS A 87 -10.92 1.61 -9.61
C HIS A 87 -10.16 0.88 -10.72
N GLU A 88 -8.85 1.08 -10.84
CA GLU A 88 -8.04 0.50 -11.90
C GLU A 88 -7.86 -1.00 -11.69
N THR A 89 -7.43 -1.41 -10.51
CA THR A 89 -7.29 -2.82 -10.13
C THR A 89 -8.64 -3.51 -10.04
N LEU A 90 -9.69 -2.83 -9.56
CA LEU A 90 -11.05 -3.37 -9.55
C LEU A 90 -11.53 -3.63 -10.98
N LYS A 91 -11.32 -2.68 -11.90
CA LYS A 91 -11.61 -2.87 -13.32
C LYS A 91 -10.80 -4.04 -13.90
N SER A 92 -9.51 -4.14 -13.58
CA SER A 92 -8.68 -5.27 -14.01
C SER A 92 -9.18 -6.61 -13.48
N VAL A 93 -9.75 -6.68 -12.28
CA VAL A 93 -10.38 -7.90 -11.75
C VAL A 93 -11.63 -8.26 -12.55
N MET A 94 -12.46 -7.27 -12.87
CA MET A 94 -13.69 -7.46 -13.67
C MET A 94 -13.38 -7.88 -15.11
N ASP A 95 -12.38 -7.25 -15.73
CA ASP A 95 -11.95 -7.54 -17.10
C ASP A 95 -11.11 -8.83 -17.19
N GLY A 96 -10.45 -9.18 -16.08
CA GLY A 96 -9.44 -10.25 -15.97
C GLY A 96 -10.01 -11.66 -15.77
N ALA A 97 -11.34 -11.83 -15.78
CA ALA A 97 -11.92 -13.13 -16.08
C ALA A 97 -11.64 -13.46 -17.55
N LYS A 98 -10.38 -13.84 -17.85
CA LYS A 98 -10.07 -14.64 -19.03
C LYS A 98 -11.05 -15.79 -18.98
N THR A 99 -12.00 -15.78 -19.91
CA THR A 99 -12.96 -16.85 -20.10
C THR A 99 -12.13 -18.13 -20.09
N LEU A 100 -12.48 -19.11 -19.25
CA LEU A 100 -11.81 -20.43 -19.18
C LEU A 100 -11.85 -21.21 -20.52
N HIS A 101 -12.25 -20.54 -21.60
CA HIS A 101 -12.39 -21.03 -22.94
C HIS A 101 -11.42 -20.32 -23.88
N ASP A 102 -10.14 -20.23 -23.49
CA ASP A 102 -9.07 -19.97 -24.46
C ASP A 102 -8.71 -21.31 -25.13
N PRO A 103 -9.10 -21.54 -26.40
CA PRO A 103 -8.83 -22.80 -27.10
C PRO A 103 -7.32 -23.08 -27.27
N ALA A 104 -6.44 -22.11 -26.98
CA ALA A 104 -4.99 -22.29 -27.00
C ALA A 104 -4.45 -23.10 -25.81
N VAL A 105 -5.24 -23.35 -24.75
CA VAL A 105 -4.81 -24.07 -23.53
C VAL A 105 -5.50 -25.44 -23.44
N ILE A 106 -5.55 -26.20 -24.53
CA ILE A 106 -5.84 -27.64 -24.46
C ILE A 106 -4.49 -28.37 -24.54
N PRO A 107 -4.02 -29.01 -23.46
CA PRO A 107 -2.83 -29.86 -23.54
C PRO A 107 -3.15 -31.05 -24.46
N GLN A 108 -2.42 -31.14 -25.57
CA GLN A 108 -2.48 -32.25 -26.52
C GLN A 108 -2.24 -33.56 -25.76
N LYS A 109 -3.30 -34.35 -25.62
CA LYS A 109 -3.31 -35.64 -24.92
C LYS A 109 -2.29 -36.60 -25.55
N ARG A 110 -1.50 -37.24 -24.68
CA ARG A 110 -0.95 -38.61 -24.78
C ARG A 110 -1.29 -39.34 -26.09
N GLN A 111 -0.34 -39.38 -27.03
CA GLN A 111 -0.22 -40.46 -28.00
C GLN A 111 1.22 -41.00 -28.03
N GLN A 112 1.66 -41.59 -26.92
CA GLN A 112 2.70 -42.62 -26.99
C GLN A 112 1.98 -43.97 -26.91
N LYS A 113 1.39 -44.40 -28.03
CA LYS A 113 0.91 -45.77 -28.18
C LYS A 113 2.14 -46.68 -28.15
N ARG A 114 2.02 -47.75 -27.37
CA ARG A 114 2.96 -48.87 -27.26
C ARG A 114 3.31 -49.39 -28.66
N GLN A 115 4.58 -49.27 -29.04
CA GLN A 115 5.16 -50.13 -30.07
C GLN A 115 5.85 -51.28 -29.32
N LEU A 116 5.20 -52.45 -29.24
CA LEU A 116 5.90 -53.71 -29.01
C LEU A 116 6.44 -54.18 -30.36
N PRO A 117 7.70 -54.63 -30.48
CA PRO A 117 8.10 -55.43 -31.61
C PRO A 117 7.62 -56.87 -31.40
N VAL A 118 6.87 -57.37 -32.38
CA VAL A 118 6.73 -58.80 -32.64
C VAL A 118 7.93 -59.18 -33.50
N GLY A 119 8.72 -60.14 -33.03
CA GLY A 119 9.92 -60.67 -33.69
C GLY A 119 10.74 -61.48 -32.73
#